data_AF-A0A0U2US31-F1
#
_entry.id   AF-A0A0U2US31-F1
#
_cell.length_a   1.000
_cell.length_b   1.000
_cell.length_c   1.000
_cell.angle_alpha   90.00
_cell.angle_beta   90.00
_cell.angle_gamma   90.00
#
_symmetry.space_group_name_H-M   'P 1'
#
loop_
_entity.id
_entity.type
_entity.pdbx_description
1 polymer ?
#
loop_
_entity_poly.entity_id
_entity_poly.type
_entity_poly.pdbx_seq_one_letter_code
_entity_poly.pdbx_strand_id
1 'polypeptide(L)'
;MMLLLVVITIILGCTVNASPRHIRQIDSTNVVSVTRFAKYDVVVTHTRLGDCSYKIEFIRADTTTSVLAQDIIIHWAIDDSVYLLEVPVVTGSTTIEAGKQSAEILWTPPNGFVPPYDVTGVTQITNDEGGTVDQHQIDDGVCTPGSTRGDPHMRSFDGHGYSFQGLCWYTLAKHCTENPDFEVTAEFAPRPSSGDELKTRAVRLNVTVGDERLSMDTTNEVLVNDVPLWAAKLNGSPVNFEIITDPAMVGVKIERFNMDILWEGRKHAFSAVVSHPDYHGNICGLLGNADGDPLNDFQKPDGTRTTHVNEFGESWKVNEKTCEY
;
A
#
# COMPACT_ATOMS: atom_id res chain seq x y z
N MET A 1 15.18 -15.38 22.31
CA MET A 1 14.15 -15.65 23.34
C MET A 1 14.26 -14.56 24.38
N MET A 2 13.41 -13.54 24.28
CA MET A 2 13.33 -12.48 25.27
C MET A 2 11.87 -12.00 25.28
N LEU A 3 11.21 -12.21 26.42
CA LEU A 3 9.93 -11.59 26.74
C LEU A 3 10.15 -10.07 26.86
N LEU A 4 9.12 -9.25 26.58
CA LEU A 4 8.27 -8.62 27.61
C LEU A 4 7.37 -7.51 27.03
N LEU A 5 6.11 -7.50 27.52
CA LEU A 5 5.19 -6.39 27.87
C LEU A 5 4.89 -5.26 26.86
N VAL A 6 3.59 -4.95 26.67
CA VAL A 6 2.95 -3.63 26.90
C VAL A 6 1.40 -3.76 26.82
N VAL A 7 0.73 -2.75 27.35
CA VAL A 7 -0.55 -2.65 28.08
C VAL A 7 -1.71 -2.14 27.21
N ILE A 8 -2.96 -2.53 27.52
CA ILE A 8 -4.20 -1.90 27.00
C ILE A 8 -4.97 -1.21 28.13
N THR A 9 -5.57 -0.04 27.81
CA THR A 9 -6.52 0.70 28.65
C THR A 9 -7.85 0.86 27.91
N ILE A 10 -8.98 0.64 28.60
CA ILE A 10 -10.34 0.86 28.10
C ILE A 10 -11.07 1.79 29.08
N ILE A 11 -11.85 2.76 28.57
CA ILE A 11 -12.76 3.61 29.35
C ILE A 11 -14.18 3.36 28.85
N LEU A 12 -15.06 2.86 29.73
CA LEU A 12 -16.49 2.69 29.46
C LEU A 12 -17.27 3.95 29.87
N GLY A 13 -17.97 4.57 28.93
CA GLY A 13 -18.97 5.61 29.20
C GLY A 13 -20.37 5.02 29.31
N CYS A 14 -20.82 4.65 30.52
CA CYS A 14 -22.21 4.28 30.77
C CYS A 14 -23.08 5.52 31.01
N THR A 15 -24.25 5.60 30.38
CA THR A 15 -25.35 6.48 30.82
C THR A 15 -26.63 5.67 30.99
N VAL A 16 -26.84 5.03 32.14
CA VAL A 16 -28.22 4.76 32.63
C VAL A 16 -28.27 4.74 34.16
N ASN A 17 -29.24 5.49 34.70
CA ASN A 17 -29.68 5.53 36.11
C ASN A 17 -30.06 4.14 36.66
N ALA A 18 -29.42 3.67 37.74
CA ALA A 18 -30.04 2.83 38.79
C ALA A 18 -29.13 2.72 40.05
N SER A 19 -29.77 2.76 41.23
CA SER A 19 -29.21 2.85 42.59
C SER A 19 -28.67 1.51 43.16
N PRO A 20 -27.73 1.51 44.14
CA PRO A 20 -27.05 0.29 44.62
C PRO A 20 -27.81 -0.46 45.73
N ARG A 21 -27.67 -1.79 45.78
CA ARG A 21 -27.86 -2.60 47.01
C ARG A 21 -26.75 -3.64 47.19
N HIS A 22 -26.13 -3.60 48.37
CA HIS A 22 -25.27 -4.63 48.96
C HIS A 22 -26.00 -5.95 49.20
N ILE A 23 -25.33 -7.11 49.06
CA ILE A 23 -25.52 -8.28 49.93
C ILE A 23 -24.18 -9.02 50.19
N ARG A 24 -24.07 -9.49 51.44
CA ARG A 24 -22.95 -10.16 52.13
C ARG A 24 -22.65 -11.60 51.67
N GLN A 25 -21.44 -12.01 52.02
CA GLN A 25 -20.89 -13.37 52.07
C GLN A 25 -21.79 -14.39 52.79
N ILE A 26 -21.97 -15.58 52.22
CA ILE A 26 -22.41 -16.82 52.90
C ILE A 26 -21.57 -18.01 52.39
N ASP A 27 -21.34 -18.91 53.34
CA ASP A 27 -20.47 -20.07 53.40
C ASP A 27 -20.73 -21.20 52.37
N SER A 28 -19.74 -22.09 52.34
CA SER A 28 -19.54 -23.35 51.64
C SER A 28 -20.76 -24.24 51.35
N THR A 29 -20.63 -24.99 50.24
CA THR A 29 -21.51 -26.05 49.71
C THR A 29 -22.73 -25.60 48.89
N ASN A 30 -22.53 -25.52 47.58
CA ASN A 30 -23.40 -26.05 46.51
C ASN A 30 -22.95 -25.45 45.16
N VAL A 31 -22.62 -26.32 44.20
CA VAL A 31 -22.35 -25.89 42.83
C VAL A 31 -23.66 -25.37 42.24
N VAL A 32 -23.82 -24.06 42.16
CA VAL A 32 -24.76 -23.43 41.24
C VAL A 32 -24.04 -23.28 39.91
N SER A 33 -24.60 -23.87 38.86
CA SER A 33 -24.11 -23.76 37.49
C SER A 33 -23.81 -22.30 37.16
N VAL A 34 -22.52 -21.96 37.02
CA VAL A 34 -22.13 -20.74 36.33
C VAL A 34 -22.31 -21.04 34.85
N THR A 35 -23.41 -20.60 34.27
CA THR A 35 -23.51 -20.47 32.82
C THR A 35 -22.50 -19.40 32.41
N ARG A 36 -21.28 -19.82 32.08
CA ARG A 36 -20.32 -18.95 31.41
C ARG A 36 -20.92 -18.61 30.04
N PHE A 37 -21.31 -17.36 29.86
CA PHE A 37 -21.55 -16.85 28.52
C PHE A 37 -20.19 -16.67 27.85
N ALA A 38 -19.82 -17.58 26.95
CA ALA A 38 -18.74 -17.36 25.99
C ALA A 38 -19.23 -16.30 25.00
N LYS A 39 -18.92 -15.03 25.26
CA LYS A 39 -19.40 -13.87 24.50
C LYS A 39 -18.37 -12.79 24.79
N TYR A 40 -17.47 -12.35 23.92
CA TYR A 40 -17.45 -12.37 22.46
C TYR A 40 -15.97 -12.42 22.02
N ASP A 41 -15.55 -13.45 21.30
CA ASP A 41 -14.26 -13.40 20.61
C ASP A 41 -14.48 -12.73 19.25
N VAL A 42 -13.53 -11.91 18.79
CA VAL A 42 -13.49 -11.44 17.41
C VAL A 42 -12.30 -12.15 16.74
N VAL A 43 -12.50 -12.66 15.53
CA VAL A 43 -11.44 -13.23 14.72
C VAL A 43 -11.04 -12.18 13.70
N VAL A 44 -9.74 -11.96 13.54
CA VAL A 44 -9.23 -11.11 12.45
C VAL A 44 -8.76 -11.98 11.32
N THR A 45 -9.35 -11.76 10.14
CA THR A 45 -8.86 -12.28 8.88
C THR A 45 -8.38 -11.12 8.03
N HIS A 46 -7.51 -11.42 7.07
CA HIS A 46 -7.05 -10.42 6.13
C HIS A 46 -7.02 -11.02 4.72
N THR A 47 -7.04 -10.13 3.74
CA THR A 47 -6.82 -10.49 2.34
C THR A 47 -6.02 -9.36 1.72
N ARG A 48 -4.81 -9.69 1.26
CA ARG A 48 -4.05 -8.81 0.38
C ARG A 48 -4.85 -8.53 -0.89
N LEU A 49 -5.03 -7.25 -1.16
CA LEU A 49 -5.49 -6.71 -2.43
C LEU A 49 -4.24 -6.51 -3.31
N GLY A 50 -4.32 -6.63 -4.63
CA GLY A 50 -3.11 -6.65 -5.47
C GLY A 50 -2.38 -5.32 -5.58
N ASP A 51 -2.89 -4.26 -4.95
CA ASP A 51 -2.27 -2.93 -4.82
C ASP A 51 -1.48 -2.78 -3.51
N CYS A 52 -1.26 -3.89 -2.80
CA CYS A 52 -0.66 -3.91 -1.46
C CYS A 52 -1.48 -3.21 -0.37
N SER A 53 -2.73 -2.88 -0.67
CA SER A 53 -3.72 -2.64 0.37
C SER A 53 -4.21 -3.98 0.93
N TYR A 54 -4.69 -3.95 2.16
CA TYR A 54 -5.22 -5.11 2.85
C TYR A 54 -6.67 -4.83 3.22
N LYS A 55 -7.54 -5.78 2.90
CA LYS A 55 -8.84 -5.86 3.54
C LYS A 55 -8.66 -6.60 4.85
N ILE A 56 -8.82 -5.92 5.97
CA ILE A 56 -8.82 -6.53 7.31
C ILE A 56 -10.29 -6.68 7.73
N GLU A 57 -10.70 -7.91 7.98
CA GLU A 57 -12.07 -8.24 8.40
C GLU A 57 -12.08 -8.71 9.85
N PHE A 58 -12.93 -8.09 10.65
CA PHE A 58 -13.20 -8.44 12.03
C PHE A 58 -14.50 -9.23 12.09
N ILE A 59 -14.43 -10.50 12.47
CA ILE A 59 -15.55 -11.44 12.43
C ILE A 59 -15.95 -11.81 13.86
N ARG A 60 -17.24 -11.75 14.18
CA ARG A 60 -17.73 -12.25 15.47
C ARG A 60 -17.53 -13.76 15.58
N ALA A 61 -17.00 -14.25 16.70
CA ALA A 61 -16.91 -15.69 16.97
C ALA A 61 -18.22 -16.29 17.48
N ASP A 62 -19.19 -15.48 17.91
CA ASP A 62 -20.50 -15.91 18.43
C ASP A 62 -21.58 -16.12 17.35
N THR A 63 -21.15 -16.38 16.10
CA THR A 63 -21.99 -16.56 14.89
C THR A 63 -23.03 -17.68 14.98
N THR A 64 -22.98 -18.53 16.01
CA THR A 64 -23.96 -19.60 16.24
C THR A 64 -25.27 -19.12 16.84
N THR A 65 -25.35 -17.86 17.30
CA THR A 65 -26.59 -17.28 17.83
C THR A 65 -27.42 -16.61 16.73
N SER A 66 -28.69 -16.99 16.60
CA SER A 66 -29.58 -16.49 15.55
C SER A 66 -30.01 -15.02 15.71
N VAL A 67 -29.55 -14.34 16.78
CA VAL A 67 -29.85 -12.92 17.04
C VAL A 67 -28.65 -12.26 17.73
N LEU A 68 -27.90 -11.46 16.97
CA LEU A 68 -26.80 -10.61 17.47
C LEU A 68 -27.38 -9.28 17.97
N ALA A 69 -27.42 -9.07 19.29
CA ALA A 69 -28.24 -8.00 19.89
C ALA A 69 -27.49 -6.73 20.29
N GLN A 70 -26.17 -6.67 20.10
CA GLN A 70 -25.31 -5.58 20.60
C GLN A 70 -24.26 -5.20 19.57
N ASP A 71 -23.96 -3.90 19.49
CA ASP A 71 -22.83 -3.36 18.74
C ASP A 71 -21.51 -3.74 19.43
N ILE A 72 -20.47 -3.99 18.64
CA ILE A 72 -19.12 -4.28 19.12
C ILE A 72 -18.18 -3.20 18.57
N ILE A 73 -17.64 -2.36 19.45
CA ILE A 73 -16.61 -1.37 19.08
C ILE A 73 -15.24 -2.05 19.18
N ILE A 74 -14.46 -1.93 18.12
CA ILE A 74 -13.13 -2.51 17.99
C ILE A 74 -12.15 -1.36 17.83
N HIS A 75 -11.19 -1.26 18.74
CA HIS A 75 -10.03 -0.41 18.59
C HIS A 75 -8.87 -1.23 18.05
N TRP A 76 -8.15 -0.69 17.07
CA TRP A 76 -7.03 -1.36 16.43
C TRP A 76 -5.82 -0.43 16.33
N ALA A 77 -4.64 -1.03 16.31
CA ALA A 77 -3.37 -0.38 16.11
C ALA A 77 -2.50 -1.24 15.17
N ILE A 78 -1.93 -0.62 14.15
CA ILE A 78 -1.02 -1.25 13.20
C ILE A 78 0.35 -0.58 13.39
N ASP A 79 1.36 -1.40 13.66
CA ASP A 79 2.70 -0.97 14.06
C ASP A 79 3.76 -1.52 13.08
N ASP A 80 4.83 -0.76 12.88
CA ASP A 80 5.98 -1.03 12.00
C ASP A 80 7.31 -1.09 12.83
N SER A 81 7.19 -1.28 14.15
CA SER A 81 8.27 -1.11 15.15
C SER A 81 9.37 -2.18 15.23
N VAL A 82 9.52 -3.10 14.28
CA VAL A 82 10.62 -4.09 14.37
C VAL A 82 12.00 -3.46 14.12
N TYR A 83 12.04 -2.22 13.66
CA TYR A 83 13.25 -1.40 13.69
C TYR A 83 13.11 -0.35 14.79
N LEU A 84 13.89 -0.52 15.87
CA LEU A 84 14.02 0.42 16.98
C LEU A 84 14.40 1.83 16.48
N LEU A 85 13.42 2.67 16.15
CA LEU A 85 13.48 4.13 16.03
C LEU A 85 12.08 4.65 15.69
N GLU A 86 11.42 5.31 16.66
CA GLU A 86 10.20 6.14 16.53
C GLU A 86 9.36 5.95 15.24
N VAL A 87 8.72 4.79 15.11
CA VAL A 87 7.90 4.46 13.94
C VAL A 87 6.43 4.89 14.17
N PRO A 88 5.69 5.36 13.15
CA PRO A 88 4.29 5.75 13.31
C PRO A 88 3.38 4.55 13.53
N VAL A 89 2.73 4.49 14.69
CA VAL A 89 1.62 3.55 14.93
C VAL A 89 0.35 4.15 14.34
N VAL A 90 -0.27 3.46 13.38
CA VAL A 90 -1.58 3.85 12.84
C VAL A 90 -2.66 3.26 13.73
N THR A 91 -3.50 4.10 14.32
CA THR A 91 -4.58 3.66 15.22
C THR A 91 -5.95 4.06 14.69
N GLY A 92 -6.97 3.29 15.03
CA GLY A 92 -8.34 3.59 14.64
C GLY A 92 -9.37 2.76 15.40
N SER A 93 -10.64 2.92 15.01
CA SER A 93 -11.74 2.12 15.54
C SER A 93 -12.76 1.78 14.46
N THR A 94 -13.33 0.59 14.52
CA THR A 94 -14.48 0.16 13.70
C THR A 94 -15.57 -0.45 14.57
N THR A 95 -16.80 -0.55 14.06
CA THR A 95 -17.95 -1.11 14.80
C THR A 95 -18.60 -2.24 14.03
N ILE A 96 -18.78 -3.40 14.66
CA ILE A 96 -19.67 -4.44 14.15
C ILE A 96 -21.07 -4.17 14.71
N GLU A 97 -21.97 -3.62 13.89
CA GLU A 97 -23.35 -3.29 14.28
C GLU A 97 -24.14 -4.53 14.72
N ALA A 98 -25.15 -4.33 15.56
CA ALA A 98 -26.11 -5.35 15.95
C ALA A 98 -26.76 -5.97 14.71
N GLY A 99 -26.83 -7.30 14.67
CA GLY A 99 -27.29 -8.06 13.51
C GLY A 99 -26.25 -8.29 12.40
N LYS A 100 -25.04 -7.73 12.48
CA LYS A 100 -23.94 -7.96 11.53
C LYS A 100 -22.91 -8.94 12.08
N GLN A 101 -22.40 -9.81 11.21
CA GLN A 101 -21.41 -10.83 11.58
C GLN A 101 -19.96 -10.35 11.48
N SER A 102 -19.68 -9.33 10.67
CA SER A 102 -18.34 -8.77 10.50
C SER A 102 -18.36 -7.27 10.25
N ALA A 103 -17.20 -6.65 10.41
CA ALA A 103 -16.88 -5.31 9.92
C ALA A 103 -15.51 -5.35 9.23
N GLU A 104 -15.33 -4.49 8.21
CA GLU A 104 -14.14 -4.47 7.37
C GLU A 104 -13.47 -3.11 7.44
N ILE A 105 -12.15 -3.11 7.35
CA ILE A 105 -11.37 -1.90 7.07
C ILE A 105 -10.46 -2.16 5.87
N LEU A 106 -10.35 -1.16 5.00
CA LEU A 106 -9.34 -1.12 3.95
C LEU A 106 -8.12 -0.39 4.51
N TRP A 107 -6.98 -1.06 4.52
CA TRP A 107 -5.74 -0.51 5.03
C TRP A 107 -4.68 -0.47 3.94
N THR A 108 -4.11 0.70 3.71
CA THR A 108 -3.01 0.92 2.77
C THR A 108 -1.74 1.22 3.57
N PRO A 109 -0.68 0.41 3.46
CA PRO A 109 0.57 0.65 4.17
C PRO A 109 1.25 1.96 3.71
N PRO A 110 1.90 2.70 4.62
CA PRO A 110 2.71 3.86 4.25
C PRO A 110 3.97 3.47 3.46
N ASN A 111 4.54 4.42 2.72
CA ASN A 111 5.77 4.19 1.96
C ASN A 111 6.95 3.78 2.85
N GLY A 112 7.70 2.77 2.39
CA GLY A 112 8.82 2.22 3.15
C GLY A 112 8.42 1.17 4.18
N PHE A 113 7.13 0.86 4.30
CA PHE A 113 6.66 -0.33 5.01
C PHE A 113 7.27 -1.57 4.38
N VAL A 114 8.18 -2.24 5.11
CA VAL A 114 8.83 -3.49 4.66
C VAL A 114 8.15 -4.64 5.39
N PRO A 115 7.32 -5.47 4.71
CA PRO A 115 6.72 -6.64 5.36
C PRO A 115 7.84 -7.55 5.88
N PRO A 116 7.81 -7.95 7.15
CA PRO A 116 6.81 -8.93 7.60
C PRO A 116 6.37 -8.73 9.08
N TYR A 117 5.24 -8.07 9.38
CA TYR A 117 4.86 -7.74 10.77
C TYR A 117 3.42 -8.06 11.21
N ASP A 118 3.31 -8.29 12.53
CA ASP A 118 2.13 -8.61 13.34
C ASP A 118 1.07 -7.49 13.33
N VAL A 119 -0.19 -7.82 13.04
CA VAL A 119 -1.32 -7.02 13.48
C VAL A 119 -1.55 -7.30 14.96
N THR A 120 -1.29 -6.33 15.82
CA THR A 120 -1.54 -6.48 17.24
C THR A 120 -2.93 -6.01 17.61
N GLY A 121 -3.71 -6.89 18.25
CA GLY A 121 -4.91 -6.53 19.00
C GLY A 121 -6.22 -6.86 18.32
N VAL A 122 -6.77 -8.02 18.67
CA VAL A 122 -8.20 -8.15 18.92
C VAL A 122 -8.41 -8.11 20.42
N THR A 123 -9.37 -7.30 20.88
CA THR A 123 -9.81 -7.32 22.28
C THR A 123 -10.91 -8.35 22.44
N GLN A 124 -10.70 -9.34 23.33
CA GLN A 124 -11.81 -10.15 23.84
C GLN A 124 -12.72 -9.27 24.68
N ILE A 125 -14.00 -9.15 24.30
CA ILE A 125 -14.98 -8.37 25.06
C ILE A 125 -15.51 -9.29 26.16
N THR A 126 -14.92 -9.21 27.34
CA THR A 126 -15.57 -9.66 28.56
C THR A 126 -16.21 -8.45 29.23
N ASN A 127 -17.36 -8.66 29.87
CA ASN A 127 -18.14 -7.60 30.53
C ASN A 127 -17.44 -6.99 31.76
N ASP A 128 -16.19 -7.38 32.04
CA ASP A 128 -15.40 -6.93 33.17
C ASP A 128 -14.13 -6.27 32.63
N GLU A 129 -13.88 -5.03 33.09
CA GLU A 129 -12.79 -4.14 32.67
C GLU A 129 -11.42 -4.84 32.60
N GLY A 130 -11.01 -5.26 31.39
CA GLY A 130 -9.70 -5.86 31.17
C GLY A 130 -9.68 -6.92 30.07
N GLY A 131 -9.93 -6.51 28.82
CA GLY A 131 -9.82 -7.39 27.67
C GLY A 131 -8.37 -7.84 27.40
N THR A 132 -8.21 -9.06 26.91
CA THR A 132 -6.92 -9.62 26.48
C THR A 132 -6.54 -9.13 25.08
N VAL A 133 -5.25 -8.94 24.84
CA VAL A 133 -4.68 -8.57 23.53
C VAL A 133 -4.19 -9.83 22.85
N ASP A 134 -4.82 -10.21 21.73
CA ASP A 134 -4.29 -11.28 20.89
C ASP A 134 -3.57 -10.72 19.65
N GLN A 135 -2.33 -11.15 19.43
CA GLN A 135 -1.53 -10.83 18.25
C GLN A 135 -1.90 -11.76 17.09
N HIS A 136 -2.13 -11.18 15.91
CA HIS A 136 -2.41 -11.91 14.68
C HIS A 136 -1.30 -11.64 13.66
N GLN A 137 -0.66 -12.68 13.14
CA GLN A 137 0.34 -12.56 12.09
C GLN A 137 -0.34 -12.44 10.72
N ILE A 138 -0.01 -11.35 10.01
CA ILE A 138 -0.28 -11.20 8.58
C ILE A 138 1.00 -11.59 7.84
N ASP A 139 0.95 -12.68 7.08
CA ASP A 139 2.07 -13.16 6.25
C ASP A 139 1.58 -13.44 4.81
N ASP A 140 1.29 -12.36 4.09
CA ASP A 140 0.87 -12.38 2.67
C ASP A 140 2.04 -12.06 1.71
N GLY A 141 3.28 -12.27 2.16
CA GLY A 141 4.50 -12.02 1.40
C GLY A 141 4.85 -10.54 1.19
N VAL A 142 5.97 -10.28 0.52
CA VAL A 142 6.51 -8.92 0.35
C VAL A 142 5.67 -8.12 -0.66
N CYS A 143 5.35 -6.89 -0.28
CA CYS A 143 4.81 -5.87 -1.16
C CYS A 143 5.87 -5.36 -2.10
N THR A 144 5.64 -5.54 -3.39
CA THR A 144 6.68 -5.27 -4.38
C THR A 144 6.38 -3.97 -5.09
N PRO A 145 7.15 -2.90 -4.89
CA PRO A 145 7.01 -1.71 -5.71
C PRO A 145 7.40 -2.04 -7.16
N GLY A 146 6.62 -1.53 -8.11
CA GLY A 146 7.04 -1.48 -9.50
C GLY A 146 8.30 -0.62 -9.59
N SER A 147 9.38 -1.12 -10.19
CA SER A 147 10.66 -0.44 -10.15
C SER A 147 11.55 -0.70 -11.35
N THR A 148 12.47 0.24 -11.57
CA THR A 148 13.60 0.11 -12.48
C THR A 148 14.86 0.45 -11.74
N ARG A 149 15.91 -0.38 -11.87
CA ARG A 149 17.21 -0.08 -11.27
C ARG A 149 18.35 -0.55 -12.16
N GLY A 150 19.39 0.28 -12.30
CA GLY A 150 20.60 -0.12 -13.03
C GLY A 150 20.42 -0.13 -14.55
N ASP A 151 20.86 -1.20 -15.22
CA ASP A 151 20.74 -1.43 -16.66
C ASP A 151 19.51 -2.28 -17.01
N PRO A 152 18.44 -1.64 -17.52
CA PRO A 152 17.14 -1.58 -16.85
C PRO A 152 16.70 -2.97 -16.37
N HIS A 153 16.99 -3.27 -15.10
CA HIS A 153 16.34 -4.35 -14.39
C HIS A 153 14.99 -3.85 -13.91
N MET A 154 13.94 -4.41 -14.48
CA MET A 154 12.55 -4.10 -14.20
C MET A 154 12.02 -5.05 -13.14
N ARG A 155 11.08 -4.54 -12.34
CA ARG A 155 10.19 -5.34 -11.53
C ARG A 155 8.79 -4.75 -11.67
N SER A 156 7.81 -5.55 -12.07
CA SER A 156 6.40 -5.11 -12.16
C SER A 156 5.82 -4.86 -10.76
N PHE A 157 4.60 -4.29 -10.71
CA PHE A 157 3.82 -4.14 -9.48
C PHE A 157 3.50 -5.49 -8.83
N ASP A 158 3.28 -6.54 -9.62
CA ASP A 158 3.03 -7.90 -9.12
C ASP A 158 4.33 -8.68 -8.82
N GLY A 159 5.47 -8.03 -9.06
CA GLY A 159 6.79 -8.48 -8.64
C GLY A 159 7.55 -9.33 -9.65
N HIS A 160 7.05 -9.45 -10.89
CA HIS A 160 7.74 -10.10 -12.00
C HIS A 160 9.03 -9.36 -12.36
N GLY A 161 10.17 -10.00 -12.14
CA GLY A 161 11.49 -9.45 -12.44
C GLY A 161 11.94 -9.78 -13.86
N TYR A 162 12.39 -8.79 -14.62
CA TYR A 162 12.90 -8.98 -15.98
C TYR A 162 13.91 -7.89 -16.37
N SER A 163 14.59 -8.03 -17.50
CA SER A 163 15.56 -7.03 -17.98
C SER A 163 15.27 -6.65 -19.42
N PHE A 164 15.14 -5.35 -19.68
CA PHE A 164 14.78 -4.82 -20.99
C PHE A 164 15.74 -3.70 -21.38
N GLN A 165 16.47 -3.88 -22.49
CA GLN A 165 17.49 -2.92 -22.97
C GLN A 165 16.94 -2.02 -24.08
N GLY A 166 15.79 -1.41 -23.84
CA GLY A 166 15.13 -0.52 -24.81
C GLY A 166 15.85 0.82 -24.97
N LEU A 167 15.70 1.42 -26.14
CA LEU A 167 16.17 2.78 -26.46
C LEU A 167 15.00 3.72 -26.71
N CYS A 168 15.06 4.92 -26.14
CA CYS A 168 14.08 6.00 -26.20
C CYS A 168 13.06 5.99 -25.04
N TRP A 169 11.92 6.64 -25.23
CA TRP A 169 10.87 6.77 -24.22
C TRP A 169 9.95 5.56 -24.20
N TYR A 170 9.63 5.10 -22.99
CA TYR A 170 8.71 4.00 -22.76
C TYR A 170 7.67 4.36 -21.70
N THR A 171 6.47 3.81 -21.86
CA THR A 171 5.40 3.91 -20.86
C THR A 171 5.68 2.90 -19.75
N LEU A 172 5.96 3.40 -18.56
CA LEU A 172 6.20 2.56 -17.38
C LEU A 172 4.87 2.12 -16.76
N ALA A 173 3.96 3.06 -16.56
CA ALA A 173 2.63 2.81 -16.04
C ALA A 173 1.68 3.93 -16.50
N LYS A 174 0.45 3.58 -16.85
CA LYS A 174 -0.63 4.54 -17.07
C LYS A 174 -1.97 3.94 -16.68
N HIS A 175 -2.95 4.78 -16.40
CA HIS A 175 -4.33 4.34 -16.30
C HIS A 175 -4.77 3.77 -17.67
N CYS A 176 -5.23 2.52 -17.71
CA CYS A 176 -5.47 1.79 -18.95
C CYS A 176 -6.83 2.10 -19.60
N THR A 177 -7.07 3.38 -19.89
CA THR A 177 -8.27 3.87 -20.58
C THR A 177 -7.88 4.73 -21.79
N GLU A 178 -8.87 5.07 -22.64
CA GLU A 178 -8.64 5.99 -23.77
C GLU A 178 -8.14 7.37 -23.30
N ASN A 179 -8.57 7.81 -22.11
CA ASN A 179 -8.18 9.07 -21.49
C ASN A 179 -7.54 8.77 -20.13
N PRO A 180 -6.24 8.46 -20.09
CA PRO A 180 -5.56 8.09 -18.86
C PRO A 180 -5.59 9.24 -17.84
N ASP A 181 -5.95 8.95 -16.59
CA ASP A 181 -5.89 9.93 -15.49
C ASP A 181 -4.44 10.33 -15.16
N PHE A 182 -3.52 9.38 -15.36
CA PHE A 182 -2.08 9.60 -15.20
C PHE A 182 -1.29 8.78 -16.20
N GLU A 183 -0.06 9.22 -16.46
CA GLU A 183 0.94 8.49 -17.22
C GLU A 183 2.34 8.73 -16.66
N VAL A 184 3.09 7.65 -16.46
CA VAL A 184 4.50 7.63 -16.07
C VAL A 184 5.32 7.10 -17.23
N THR A 185 6.26 7.91 -17.72
CA THR A 185 7.15 7.51 -18.82
C THR A 185 8.60 7.73 -18.43
N ALA A 186 9.51 6.87 -18.91
CA ALA A 186 10.94 7.06 -18.72
C ALA A 186 11.69 7.04 -20.04
N GLU A 187 12.76 7.81 -20.10
CA GLU A 187 13.72 7.80 -21.19
C GLU A 187 14.85 6.84 -20.88
N PHE A 188 15.05 5.84 -21.74
CA PHE A 188 16.17 4.91 -21.69
C PHE A 188 17.22 5.28 -22.73
N ALA A 189 18.42 5.62 -22.26
CA ALA A 189 19.54 6.03 -23.08
C ALA A 189 20.69 5.01 -23.02
N PRO A 190 21.56 4.97 -24.05
CA PRO A 190 22.75 4.13 -24.04
C PRO A 190 23.64 4.41 -22.82
N ARG A 191 24.17 3.35 -22.24
CA ARG A 191 25.21 3.38 -21.22
C ARG A 191 26.55 3.02 -21.88
N PRO A 192 27.64 3.76 -21.61
CA PRO A 192 28.98 3.33 -22.00
C PRO A 192 29.27 1.92 -21.47
N SER A 193 29.53 1.00 -22.39
CA SER A 193 29.68 -0.44 -22.19
C SER A 193 30.98 -0.88 -22.86
N SER A 194 31.72 -1.82 -22.26
CA SER A 194 32.97 -2.35 -22.82
C SER A 194 32.76 -3.55 -23.76
N GLY A 195 31.51 -3.96 -24.00
CA GLY A 195 31.16 -5.08 -24.88
C GLY A 195 30.20 -4.67 -25.98
N ASP A 196 29.98 -5.57 -26.94
CA ASP A 196 29.11 -5.34 -28.11
C ASP A 196 27.61 -5.35 -27.76
N GLU A 197 27.25 -5.76 -26.54
CA GLU A 197 25.88 -5.77 -26.06
C GLU A 197 25.41 -4.36 -25.67
N LEU A 198 24.26 -3.96 -26.23
CA LEU A 198 23.58 -2.72 -25.87
C LEU A 198 23.15 -2.78 -24.40
N LYS A 199 23.62 -1.81 -23.62
CA LYS A 199 23.16 -1.57 -22.27
C LYS A 199 22.54 -0.19 -22.20
N THR A 200 21.38 -0.07 -21.59
CA THR A 200 20.69 1.21 -21.42
C THR A 200 20.51 1.54 -19.94
N ARG A 201 20.04 2.76 -19.65
CA ARG A 201 19.74 3.23 -18.28
C ARG A 201 18.66 4.31 -18.34
N ALA A 202 17.87 4.42 -17.28
CA ALA A 202 16.91 5.51 -17.15
C ALA A 202 17.63 6.85 -16.94
N VAL A 203 17.35 7.84 -17.78
CA VAL A 203 17.97 9.18 -17.70
C VAL A 203 16.97 10.29 -17.41
N ARG A 204 15.69 10.07 -17.72
CA ARG A 204 14.60 10.99 -17.39
C ARG A 204 13.36 10.22 -16.98
N LEU A 205 12.55 10.82 -16.13
CA LEU A 205 11.24 10.33 -15.70
C LEU A 205 10.23 11.46 -15.84
N ASN A 206 9.12 11.19 -16.52
CA ASN A 206 7.98 12.10 -16.60
C ASN A 206 6.77 11.49 -15.90
N VAL A 207 6.06 12.32 -15.16
CA VAL A 207 4.79 11.97 -14.50
C VAL A 207 3.77 13.01 -14.92
N THR A 208 2.74 12.58 -15.65
CA THR A 208 1.67 13.44 -16.16
C THR A 208 0.38 13.12 -15.42
N VAL A 209 -0.31 14.15 -14.93
CA VAL A 209 -1.64 14.07 -14.29
C VAL A 209 -2.48 15.24 -14.78
N GLY A 210 -3.55 14.94 -15.53
CA GLY A 210 -4.32 15.99 -16.23
C GLY A 210 -3.41 16.85 -17.13
N ASP A 211 -3.46 18.16 -16.94
CA ASP A 211 -2.67 19.14 -17.71
C ASP A 211 -1.29 19.47 -17.09
N GLU A 212 -0.92 18.80 -15.99
CA GLU A 212 0.38 19.00 -15.35
C GLU A 212 1.31 17.83 -15.64
N ARG A 213 2.53 18.15 -16.09
CA ARG A 213 3.62 17.21 -16.26
C ARG A 213 4.80 17.59 -15.40
N LEU A 214 5.20 16.66 -14.52
CA LEU A 214 6.52 16.68 -13.90
C LEU A 214 7.55 16.01 -14.81
N SER A 215 8.77 16.54 -14.79
CA SER A 215 9.91 15.94 -15.46
C SER A 215 11.14 16.03 -14.59
N MET A 216 11.81 14.90 -14.44
CA MET A 216 12.97 14.72 -13.57
C MET A 216 14.10 14.10 -14.38
N ASP A 217 15.33 14.52 -14.14
CA ASP A 217 16.51 13.98 -14.82
C ASP A 217 17.56 13.42 -13.84
N THR A 218 18.69 12.97 -14.37
CA THR A 218 19.78 12.38 -13.57
C THR A 218 20.40 13.32 -12.52
N THR A 219 20.16 14.62 -12.61
CA THR A 219 20.62 15.62 -11.64
C THR A 219 19.63 15.84 -10.49
N ASN A 220 18.46 15.18 -10.55
CA ASN A 220 17.30 15.39 -9.67
C ASN A 220 16.69 16.80 -9.81
N GLU A 221 16.96 17.51 -10.91
CA GLU A 221 16.22 18.74 -11.25
C GLU A 221 14.79 18.40 -11.63
N VAL A 222 13.83 19.20 -11.13
CA VAL A 222 12.40 19.01 -11.35
C VAL A 222 11.84 20.19 -12.16
N LEU A 223 11.19 19.86 -13.27
CA LEU A 223 10.40 20.78 -14.08
C LEU A 223 8.91 20.45 -13.94
N VAL A 224 8.07 21.48 -13.88
CA VAL A 224 6.61 21.40 -13.95
C VAL A 224 6.21 22.13 -15.23
N ASN A 225 5.64 21.41 -16.21
CA ASN A 225 5.30 21.96 -17.53
C ASN A 225 6.47 22.75 -18.17
N ASP A 226 7.66 22.14 -18.14
CA ASP A 226 8.94 22.68 -18.63
C ASP A 226 9.45 23.94 -17.92
N VAL A 227 8.83 24.31 -16.79
CA VAL A 227 9.27 25.41 -15.93
C VAL A 227 9.93 24.85 -14.67
N PRO A 228 11.09 25.37 -14.22
CA PRO A 228 11.72 24.91 -12.99
C PRO A 228 10.77 24.96 -11.78
N LEU A 229 10.81 23.94 -10.92
CA LEU A 229 9.90 23.79 -9.78
C LEU A 229 9.83 25.04 -8.89
N TRP A 230 10.96 25.70 -8.65
CA TRP A 230 10.99 26.93 -7.83
C TRP A 230 10.18 28.07 -8.46
N ALA A 231 10.18 28.19 -9.79
CA ALA A 231 9.41 29.19 -10.52
C ALA A 231 7.93 28.80 -10.62
N ALA A 232 7.63 27.52 -10.80
CA ALA A 232 6.26 27.00 -10.77
C ALA A 232 5.58 27.26 -9.41
N LYS A 233 6.32 27.11 -8.29
CA LYS A 233 5.84 27.43 -6.94
C LYS A 233 5.47 28.90 -6.76
N LEU A 234 6.13 29.82 -7.47
CA LEU A 234 5.80 31.26 -7.44
C LEU A 234 4.52 31.59 -8.23
N ASN A 235 4.16 30.77 -9.22
CA ASN A 235 3.04 31.02 -10.13
C ASN A 235 1.76 30.24 -9.80
N GLY A 236 1.67 29.64 -8.61
CA GLY A 236 0.47 28.91 -8.16
C GLY A 236 0.73 27.56 -7.52
N SER A 237 1.98 27.05 -7.60
CA SER A 237 2.37 25.68 -7.22
C SER A 237 1.66 24.59 -8.04
N PRO A 238 2.32 23.44 -8.28
CA PRO A 238 1.65 22.29 -8.88
C PRO A 238 0.49 21.83 -7.98
N VAL A 239 -0.68 21.56 -8.57
CA VAL A 239 -1.89 21.21 -7.80
C VAL A 239 -2.09 19.71 -7.65
N ASN A 240 -1.55 18.90 -8.58
CA ASN A 240 -1.71 17.45 -8.54
C ASN A 240 -0.58 16.73 -7.78
N PHE A 241 0.44 17.46 -7.35
CA PHE A 241 1.68 16.86 -6.86
C PHE A 241 2.15 17.47 -5.54
N GLU A 242 2.38 16.61 -4.55
CA GLU A 242 3.26 16.92 -3.43
C GLU A 242 4.68 16.46 -3.81
N ILE A 243 5.64 17.40 -3.81
CA ILE A 243 6.99 17.16 -4.32
C ILE A 243 8.02 17.44 -3.24
N ILE A 244 8.79 16.40 -2.90
CA ILE A 244 9.91 16.44 -1.97
C ILE A 244 11.20 16.29 -2.77
N THR A 245 12.10 17.27 -2.67
CA THR A 245 13.39 17.24 -3.37
C THR A 245 14.52 17.15 -2.36
N ASP A 246 15.41 16.18 -2.56
CA ASP A 246 16.66 15.98 -1.82
C ASP A 246 17.82 15.86 -2.83
N PRO A 247 19.07 16.22 -2.48
CA PRO A 247 20.21 16.01 -3.38
C PRO A 247 20.38 14.57 -3.88
N ALA A 248 19.91 13.57 -3.14
CA ALA A 248 19.96 12.16 -3.50
C ALA A 248 18.73 11.69 -4.30
N MET A 249 17.55 12.27 -4.10
CA MET A 249 16.29 11.77 -4.66
C MET A 249 15.20 12.83 -4.85
N VAL A 250 14.19 12.50 -5.66
CA VAL A 250 12.93 13.23 -5.75
C VAL A 250 11.78 12.29 -5.38
N GLY A 251 11.00 12.68 -4.38
CA GLY A 251 9.73 12.04 -4.02
C GLY A 251 8.56 12.82 -4.60
N VAL A 252 7.61 12.12 -5.22
CA VAL A 252 6.38 12.67 -5.78
C VAL A 252 5.21 11.86 -5.23
N LYS A 253 4.29 12.54 -4.55
CA LYS A 253 3.03 11.95 -4.10
C LYS A 253 1.87 12.55 -4.88
N ILE A 254 0.98 11.68 -5.36
CA ILE A 254 -0.24 12.03 -6.08
C ILE A 254 -1.42 11.53 -5.25
N GLU A 255 -1.95 12.41 -4.39
CA GLU A 255 -2.96 12.02 -3.40
C GLU A 255 -4.21 11.42 -4.04
N ARG A 256 -4.63 11.95 -5.19
CA ARG A 256 -5.82 11.47 -5.91
C ARG A 256 -5.76 9.98 -6.27
N PHE A 257 -4.57 9.44 -6.50
CA PHE A 257 -4.37 8.06 -6.95
C PHE A 257 -3.70 7.17 -5.91
N ASN A 258 -3.50 7.69 -4.68
CA ASN A 258 -2.64 7.07 -3.67
C ASN A 258 -1.35 6.51 -4.30
N MET A 259 -0.71 7.34 -5.13
CA MET A 259 0.49 6.96 -5.88
C MET A 259 1.69 7.72 -5.36
N ASP A 260 2.75 6.98 -5.10
CA ASP A 260 4.03 7.50 -4.66
C ASP A 260 5.14 7.05 -5.59
N ILE A 261 5.93 8.01 -6.04
CA ILE A 261 7.02 7.82 -6.97
C ILE A 261 8.30 8.34 -6.33
N LEU A 262 9.33 7.50 -6.33
CA LEU A 262 10.68 7.86 -5.92
C LEU A 262 11.61 7.78 -7.13
N TRP A 263 12.33 8.86 -7.40
CA TRP A 263 13.35 8.95 -8.43
C TRP A 263 14.71 9.20 -7.81
N GLU A 264 15.67 8.32 -8.08
CA GLU A 264 17.07 8.47 -7.69
C GLU A 264 17.93 8.64 -8.95
N GLY A 265 17.93 9.85 -9.52
CA GLY A 265 18.47 10.12 -10.85
C GLY A 265 19.95 9.75 -11.01
N ARG A 266 20.77 9.98 -9.99
CA ARG A 266 22.19 9.58 -9.99
C ARG A 266 22.41 8.07 -10.00
N LYS A 267 21.44 7.32 -9.49
CA LYS A 267 21.46 5.85 -9.46
C LYS A 267 20.75 5.23 -10.66
N HIS A 268 20.15 6.03 -11.54
CA HIS A 268 19.30 5.56 -12.64
C HIS A 268 18.22 4.59 -12.14
N ALA A 269 17.61 4.94 -11.01
CA ALA A 269 16.64 4.10 -10.34
C ALA A 269 15.34 4.85 -10.08
N PHE A 270 14.22 4.14 -10.22
CA PHE A 270 12.92 4.61 -9.78
C PHE A 270 12.14 3.49 -9.13
N SER A 271 11.22 3.85 -8.24
CA SER A 271 10.17 2.98 -7.75
C SER A 271 8.83 3.73 -7.73
N ALA A 272 7.76 3.02 -8.04
CA ALA A 272 6.40 3.50 -7.93
C ALA A 272 5.58 2.53 -7.06
N VAL A 273 4.72 3.09 -6.23
CA VAL A 273 3.69 2.39 -5.47
C VAL A 273 2.35 3.01 -5.83
N VAL A 274 1.33 2.19 -6.04
CA VAL A 274 -0.03 2.62 -6.33
C VAL A 274 -0.97 1.76 -5.52
N SER A 275 -1.87 2.40 -4.80
CA SER A 275 -2.67 1.75 -3.74
C SER A 275 -4.11 2.24 -3.68
N HIS A 276 -4.57 2.87 -4.76
CA HIS A 276 -5.96 3.26 -4.88
C HIS A 276 -6.74 2.13 -5.59
N PRO A 277 -7.83 1.61 -4.99
CA PRO A 277 -8.53 0.42 -5.49
C PRO A 277 -8.98 0.49 -6.95
N ASP A 278 -9.39 1.67 -7.41
CA ASP A 278 -9.83 1.88 -8.80
C ASP A 278 -8.73 1.61 -9.85
N TYR A 279 -7.46 1.60 -9.46
CA TYR A 279 -6.34 1.37 -10.37
C TYR A 279 -5.80 -0.07 -10.31
N HIS A 280 -6.27 -0.89 -9.38
CA HIS A 280 -5.94 -2.31 -9.33
C HIS A 280 -6.44 -3.05 -10.57
N GLY A 281 -5.55 -3.70 -11.33
CA GLY A 281 -5.87 -4.34 -12.61
C GLY A 281 -6.26 -3.36 -13.73
N ASN A 282 -6.24 -2.04 -13.46
CA ASN A 282 -6.58 -0.98 -14.41
C ASN A 282 -5.36 -0.12 -14.78
N ILE A 283 -4.16 -0.58 -14.45
CA ILE A 283 -2.90 0.01 -14.91
C ILE A 283 -2.38 -0.82 -16.07
N CYS A 284 -1.61 -0.19 -16.96
CA CYS A 284 -0.84 -0.91 -17.95
C CYS A 284 0.46 -0.19 -18.29
N GLY A 285 1.46 -0.94 -18.73
CA GLY A 285 2.80 -0.44 -19.05
C GLY A 285 3.87 -1.47 -18.78
N LEU A 286 5.14 -1.06 -18.81
CA LEU A 286 6.27 -1.91 -18.45
C LEU A 286 6.22 -2.41 -16.98
N LEU A 287 5.50 -1.74 -16.09
CA LEU A 287 5.33 -2.17 -14.70
C LEU A 287 4.17 -3.17 -14.52
N GLY A 288 3.59 -3.69 -15.60
CA GLY A 288 2.52 -4.67 -15.53
C GLY A 288 1.13 -4.03 -15.35
N ASN A 289 0.19 -4.82 -14.86
CA ASN A 289 -1.21 -4.40 -14.67
C ASN A 289 -1.66 -4.27 -13.21
N ALA A 290 -0.82 -4.69 -12.25
CA ALA A 290 -1.09 -4.58 -10.82
C ALA A 290 -2.40 -5.30 -10.42
N ASP A 291 -2.60 -6.52 -10.92
CA ASP A 291 -3.77 -7.35 -10.63
C ASP A 291 -3.50 -8.49 -9.61
N GLY A 292 -2.25 -8.59 -9.15
CA GLY A 292 -1.76 -9.62 -8.22
C GLY A 292 -1.20 -10.88 -8.89
N ASP A 293 -1.24 -11.01 -10.22
CA ASP A 293 -0.74 -12.18 -10.95
C ASP A 293 0.50 -11.86 -11.81
N PRO A 294 1.72 -12.14 -11.30
CA PRO A 294 2.95 -11.83 -12.03
C PRO A 294 3.14 -12.63 -13.32
N LEU A 295 2.34 -13.67 -13.58
CA LEU A 295 2.44 -14.45 -14.82
C LEU A 295 1.80 -13.76 -16.01
N ASN A 296 1.05 -12.69 -15.77
CA ASN A 296 0.30 -11.99 -16.81
C ASN A 296 0.80 -10.57 -17.12
N ASP A 297 1.81 -10.09 -16.39
CA ASP A 297 2.38 -8.74 -16.49
C ASP A 297 2.87 -8.34 -17.88
N PHE A 298 3.22 -9.29 -18.74
CA PHE A 298 3.66 -9.03 -20.11
C PHE A 298 2.49 -8.84 -21.07
N GLN A 299 1.56 -7.99 -20.69
CA GLN A 299 0.42 -7.55 -21.49
C GLN A 299 0.80 -6.33 -22.33
N LYS A 300 0.62 -6.42 -23.64
CA LYS A 300 0.90 -5.34 -24.59
C LYS A 300 -0.25 -4.32 -24.62
N PRO A 301 -0.07 -3.15 -25.25
CA PRO A 301 -1.13 -2.14 -25.36
C PRO A 301 -2.42 -2.62 -26.04
N ASP A 302 -2.34 -3.63 -26.90
CA ASP A 302 -3.50 -4.25 -27.57
C ASP A 302 -4.24 -5.28 -26.71
N GLY A 303 -3.82 -5.47 -25.46
CA GLY A 303 -4.37 -6.43 -24.51
C GLY A 303 -3.86 -7.86 -24.68
N THR A 304 -3.07 -8.14 -25.72
CA THR A 304 -2.49 -9.48 -25.92
C THR A 304 -1.27 -9.69 -25.03
N ARG A 305 -1.02 -10.94 -24.64
CA ARG A 305 0.10 -11.32 -23.77
C ARG A 305 1.23 -11.95 -24.58
N THR A 306 2.47 -11.74 -24.15
CA THR A 306 3.65 -12.42 -24.71
C THR A 306 4.54 -12.94 -23.59
N THR A 307 5.42 -13.89 -23.90
CA THR A 307 6.49 -14.34 -23.00
C THR A 307 7.85 -13.76 -23.40
N HIS A 308 7.91 -13.01 -24.50
CA HIS A 308 9.13 -12.42 -25.03
C HIS A 308 9.32 -11.00 -24.52
N VAL A 309 10.31 -10.81 -23.64
CA VAL A 309 10.62 -9.51 -22.99
C VAL A 309 10.82 -8.38 -23.99
N ASN A 310 11.53 -8.63 -25.10
CA ASN A 310 11.78 -7.58 -26.10
C ASN A 310 10.53 -7.21 -26.90
N GLU A 311 9.67 -8.19 -27.20
CA GLU A 311 8.38 -7.91 -27.85
C GLU A 311 7.48 -7.09 -26.93
N PHE A 312 7.40 -7.48 -25.64
CA PHE A 312 6.68 -6.74 -24.62
C PHE A 312 7.24 -5.32 -24.46
N GLY A 313 8.54 -5.20 -24.25
CA GLY A 313 9.22 -3.93 -24.01
C GLY A 313 9.05 -2.92 -25.14
N GLU A 314 9.33 -3.34 -26.38
CA GLU A 314 9.20 -2.47 -27.55
C GLU A 314 7.74 -2.09 -27.86
N SER A 315 6.76 -2.91 -27.44
CA SER A 315 5.35 -2.55 -27.62
C SER A 315 4.91 -1.32 -26.81
N TRP A 316 5.63 -0.99 -25.74
CA TRP A 316 5.34 0.15 -24.85
C TRP A 316 6.13 1.43 -25.18
N LYS A 317 6.79 1.47 -26.35
CA LYS A 317 7.55 2.62 -26.81
C LYS A 317 6.64 3.82 -27.14
N VAL A 318 7.06 5.01 -26.74
CA VAL A 318 6.33 6.26 -26.97
C VAL A 318 6.83 6.89 -28.27
N ASN A 319 6.14 6.62 -29.39
CA ASN A 319 6.59 7.02 -30.73
C ASN A 319 6.57 8.54 -30.99
N GLU A 320 5.81 9.30 -30.21
CA GLU A 320 5.69 10.76 -30.39
C GLU A 320 6.88 11.54 -29.82
N LYS A 321 7.72 10.90 -29.00
CA LYS A 321 8.90 11.54 -28.39
C LYS A 321 10.16 11.26 -29.21
N THR A 322 10.92 12.31 -29.48
CA THR A 322 12.20 12.22 -30.18
C THR A 322 13.33 11.83 -29.23
N CYS A 323 14.25 11.00 -29.70
CA CYS A 323 15.45 10.60 -28.98
C CYS A 323 16.68 10.76 -29.88
N GLU A 324 17.74 11.33 -29.34
CA GLU A 324 18.99 11.60 -30.05
C GLU A 324 20.08 10.71 -29.45
N TYR A 325 20.33 9.56 -30.07
CA TYR A 325 21.41 8.63 -29.69
C TYR A 325 22.25 8.24 -30.90
#